data_AF-V4XNH7-F1
#
_entry.id   AF-V4XNH7-F1
#
_cell.length_a   1.000
_cell.length_b   1.000
_cell.length_c   1.000
_cell.angle_alpha   90.00
_cell.angle_beta   90.00
_cell.angle_gamma   90.00
#
_symmetry.space_group_name_H-M   'P 1'
#
loop_
_entity.id
_entity.type
_entity.pdbx_description
1 polymer ?
#
loop_
_entity_poly.entity_id
_entity_poly.type
_entity_poly.pdbx_seq_one_letter_code
_entity_poly.pdbx_strand_id
1 'polypeptide(L)'
;MSGRVFRLHSTLELPLEDLHEYLEDPDLPSEIDDINLTRRNNTLIIQAEADDESLSKYTPTAQLKASVSETRVYEEEPPRAGGGNPSWSDDEEEEIPSELVEFACFKGDRETVLQNTAVRYPMFLVLKELALLSEKGTLTAITEHDDELDATRIVEGEERSATVEVVENPQKGSGGTGVDWRDNEFIDE
;
A
#
# COMPACT_ATOMS: atom_id res chain seq x y z
N MET A 1 2.69 19.43 -11.83
CA MET A 1 3.60 19.46 -10.67
C MET A 1 4.06 18.03 -10.37
N SER A 2 5.24 17.80 -9.79
CA SER A 2 5.73 16.42 -9.57
C SER A 2 5.90 16.12 -8.09
N GLY A 3 4.87 15.58 -7.46
CA GLY A 3 5.03 14.99 -6.13
C GLY A 3 5.89 13.72 -6.20
N ARG A 4 6.58 13.40 -5.11
CA ARG A 4 7.45 12.22 -5.00
C ARG A 4 7.11 11.40 -3.76
N VAL A 5 7.25 10.09 -3.89
CA VAL A 5 7.10 9.14 -2.78
C VAL A 5 8.47 8.54 -2.49
N PHE A 6 9.10 8.97 -1.40
CA PHE A 6 10.43 8.49 -1.02
C PHE A 6 10.36 7.13 -0.32
N ARG A 7 9.48 7.05 0.68
CA ARG A 7 9.28 5.85 1.49
C ARG A 7 7.80 5.57 1.60
N LEU A 8 7.46 4.30 1.52
CA LEU A 8 6.11 3.81 1.75
C LEU A 8 6.20 2.42 2.38
N HIS A 9 5.42 2.21 3.42
CA HIS A 9 5.18 0.90 4.01
C HIS A 9 3.71 0.80 4.41
N SER A 10 3.09 -0.28 3.97
CA SER A 10 1.66 -0.51 4.12
C SER A 10 1.41 -1.93 4.66
N THR A 11 0.47 -2.04 5.58
CA THR A 11 -0.06 -3.29 6.10
C THR A 11 -1.60 -3.31 6.12
N LEU A 12 -2.21 -2.47 5.29
CA LEU A 12 -3.66 -2.23 5.27
C LEU A 12 -4.44 -3.49 4.90
N GLU A 13 -5.55 -3.69 5.58
CA GLU A 13 -6.59 -4.66 5.27
C GLU A 13 -7.91 -3.92 5.17
N LEU A 14 -8.47 -3.91 3.98
CA LEU A 14 -9.71 -3.22 3.63
C LEU A 14 -10.73 -4.28 3.18
N PRO A 15 -11.98 -4.26 3.69
CA PRO A 15 -13.04 -5.10 3.13
C PRO A 15 -13.16 -4.91 1.62
N LEU A 16 -13.33 -6.01 0.88
CA LEU A 16 -13.38 -5.94 -0.57
C LEU A 16 -14.62 -5.18 -1.05
N GLU A 17 -15.70 -5.20 -0.27
CA GLU A 17 -16.90 -4.40 -0.50
C GLU A 17 -16.59 -2.89 -0.48
N ASP A 18 -15.91 -2.39 0.56
CA ASP A 18 -15.53 -0.98 0.69
C ASP A 18 -14.61 -0.54 -0.45
N LEU A 19 -13.70 -1.42 -0.88
CA LEU A 19 -12.86 -1.16 -2.05
C LEU A 19 -13.70 -1.00 -3.32
N HIS A 20 -14.71 -1.85 -3.51
CA HIS A 20 -15.59 -1.77 -4.67
C HIS A 20 -16.45 -0.51 -4.62
N GLU A 21 -17.03 -0.17 -3.47
CA GLU A 21 -17.81 1.05 -3.26
C GLU A 21 -16.98 2.30 -3.56
N TYR A 22 -15.74 2.37 -3.04
CA TYR A 22 -14.83 3.48 -3.35
C TYR A 22 -14.55 3.62 -4.84
N LEU A 23 -14.46 2.52 -5.59
CA LEU A 23 -14.18 2.53 -7.02
C LEU A 23 -15.40 2.88 -7.89
N GLU A 24 -16.61 2.97 -7.33
CA GLU A 24 -17.80 3.41 -8.08
C GLU A 24 -17.80 4.92 -8.36
N ASP A 25 -17.31 5.72 -7.41
CA ASP A 25 -17.16 7.18 -7.52
C ASP A 25 -15.91 7.65 -6.76
N PRO A 26 -14.70 7.31 -7.27
CA PRO A 26 -13.46 7.64 -6.57
C PRO A 26 -13.16 9.14 -6.65
N ASP A 27 -12.75 9.74 -5.53
CA ASP A 27 -12.24 11.11 -5.52
C ASP A 27 -10.80 11.12 -6.06
N LEU A 28 -10.67 11.20 -7.38
CA LEU A 28 -9.39 11.10 -8.07
C LEU A 28 -8.66 12.45 -8.14
N PRO A 29 -7.33 12.46 -7.91
CA PRO A 29 -6.52 13.64 -8.15
C PRO A 29 -6.50 13.99 -9.64
N SER A 30 -6.35 15.28 -9.97
CA SER A 30 -6.45 15.83 -11.33
C SER A 30 -5.56 15.19 -12.39
N GLU A 31 -4.48 14.53 -11.99
CA GLU A 31 -3.54 13.85 -12.89
C GLU A 31 -3.96 12.42 -13.27
N ILE A 32 -5.01 11.87 -12.66
CA ILE A 32 -5.59 10.57 -12.95
C ILE A 32 -6.98 10.79 -13.56
N ASP A 33 -7.20 10.29 -14.77
CA ASP A 33 -8.50 10.36 -15.46
C ASP A 33 -9.43 9.23 -14.99
N ASP A 34 -8.89 8.02 -14.85
CA ASP A 34 -9.67 6.85 -14.44
C ASP A 34 -8.80 5.81 -13.71
N ILE A 35 -9.44 4.86 -13.02
CA ILE A 35 -8.80 3.74 -12.36
C ILE A 35 -9.44 2.42 -12.77
N ASN A 36 -8.61 1.50 -13.23
CA ASN A 36 -9.04 0.17 -13.65
C ASN A 36 -8.66 -0.90 -12.61
N LEU A 37 -9.65 -1.64 -12.11
CA LEU A 37 -9.44 -2.80 -11.24
C LEU A 37 -9.36 -4.10 -12.05
N THR A 38 -8.28 -4.86 -11.86
CA THR A 38 -8.13 -6.21 -12.42
C THR A 38 -7.86 -7.22 -11.30
N ARG A 39 -8.69 -8.26 -11.21
CA ARG A 39 -8.45 -9.42 -10.32
C ARG A 39 -7.76 -10.55 -11.09
N ARG A 40 -6.62 -11.01 -10.59
CA ARG A 40 -5.89 -12.20 -11.06
C ARG A 40 -5.69 -13.15 -9.89
N ASN A 41 -6.44 -14.25 -9.86
CA ASN A 41 -6.48 -15.19 -8.73
C ASN A 41 -6.78 -14.45 -7.41
N ASN A 42 -5.82 -14.45 -6.49
CA ASN A 42 -5.85 -13.77 -5.21
C ASN A 42 -5.13 -12.41 -5.24
N THR A 43 -4.80 -11.86 -6.40
CA THR A 43 -4.12 -10.56 -6.51
C THR A 43 -5.05 -9.56 -7.17
N LEU A 44 -5.23 -8.41 -6.55
CA LEU A 44 -5.89 -7.24 -7.13
C LEU A 44 -4.83 -6.27 -7.64
N ILE A 45 -5.04 -5.77 -8.84
CA ILE A 45 -4.20 -4.77 -9.48
C ILE A 45 -5.11 -3.60 -9.81
N ILE A 46 -4.84 -2.46 -9.19
CA ILE A 46 -5.55 -1.20 -9.41
C ILE A 46 -4.60 -0.34 -10.25
N GLN A 47 -4.95 -0.08 -11.51
CA GLN A 47 -4.10 0.63 -12.45
C GLN A 47 -4.66 2.02 -12.72
N ALA A 48 -3.83 3.05 -12.59
CA ALA A 48 -4.20 4.41 -12.98
C ALA A 48 -4.17 4.59 -14.49
N GLU A 49 -5.14 5.33 -15.02
CA GLU A 49 -5.12 5.96 -16.33
C GLU A 49 -4.77 7.43 -16.14
N ALA A 50 -3.69 7.88 -16.79
CA ALA A 50 -3.22 9.25 -16.63
C ALA A 50 -3.97 10.17 -17.59
N ASP A 51 -4.37 11.36 -17.10
CA ASP A 51 -5.02 12.40 -17.93
C ASP A 51 -4.07 12.96 -19.02
N ASP A 52 -2.76 12.94 -18.76
CA ASP A 52 -1.76 13.50 -19.66
C ASP A 52 -1.59 12.66 -20.94
N GLU A 53 -2.22 13.12 -22.03
CA GLU A 53 -2.13 12.53 -23.38
C GLU A 53 -0.71 12.50 -23.96
N SER A 54 0.25 13.23 -23.37
CA SER A 54 1.66 13.21 -23.80
C SER A 54 2.43 12.00 -23.27
N LEU A 55 1.87 11.27 -22.28
CA LEU A 55 2.41 9.99 -21.84
C LEU A 55 2.30 8.96 -22.97
N SER A 56 3.47 8.49 -23.42
CA SER A 56 3.55 7.40 -24.39
C SER A 56 2.78 6.16 -23.90
N LYS A 57 2.15 5.43 -24.84
CA LYS A 57 1.52 4.12 -24.60
C LYS A 57 2.46 3.07 -23.98
N TYR A 58 3.76 3.32 -24.02
CA TYR A 58 4.80 2.45 -23.47
C TYR A 58 5.29 2.91 -22.10
N THR A 59 4.81 4.03 -21.58
CA THR A 59 5.12 4.49 -20.22
C THR A 59 4.15 3.82 -19.26
N PRO A 60 4.62 2.92 -18.39
CA PRO A 60 3.72 2.27 -17.45
C PRO A 60 3.28 3.28 -16.37
N THR A 61 1.96 3.45 -16.24
CA THR A 61 1.31 4.24 -15.19
C THR A 61 1.36 3.52 -13.84
N ALA A 62 1.25 4.28 -12.75
CA ALA A 62 1.28 3.75 -11.40
C ALA A 62 0.20 2.70 -11.16
N GLN A 63 0.54 1.68 -10.38
CA GLN A 63 -0.35 0.57 -10.05
C GLN A 63 -0.29 0.27 -8.56
N LEU A 64 -1.44 0.05 -7.94
CA LEU A 64 -1.53 -0.52 -6.60
C LEU A 64 -1.74 -2.02 -6.69
N LYS A 65 -0.98 -2.77 -5.89
CA LYS A 65 -1.08 -4.22 -5.80
C LYS A 65 -1.54 -4.63 -4.42
N ALA A 66 -2.63 -5.39 -4.36
CA ALA A 66 -3.15 -6.01 -3.15
C ALA A 66 -3.29 -7.52 -3.32
N SER A 67 -3.28 -8.23 -2.20
CA SER A 67 -3.66 -9.65 -2.14
C SER A 67 -5.03 -9.81 -1.49
N VAL A 68 -5.89 -10.65 -2.04
CA VAL A 68 -7.19 -11.02 -1.45
C VAL A 68 -6.98 -12.10 -0.41
N SER A 69 -7.55 -11.90 0.77
CA SER A 69 -7.61 -12.88 1.86
C SER A 69 -9.05 -13.06 2.33
N GLU A 70 -9.47 -14.30 2.57
CA GLU A 70 -10.79 -14.61 3.13
C GLU A 70 -10.66 -14.75 4.65
N THR A 71 -11.46 -14.00 5.41
CA THR A 71 -11.52 -14.09 6.86
C THR A 71 -12.95 -14.45 7.29
N ARG A 72 -13.11 -15.48 8.11
CA ARG A 72 -14.40 -15.77 8.77
C ARG A 72 -14.58 -14.83 9.94
N VAL A 73 -15.55 -13.94 9.83
CA VAL A 73 -15.98 -13.07 10.93
C VAL A 73 -17.16 -13.77 11.62
N TYR A 74 -17.05 -13.92 12.93
CA TYR A 74 -18.12 -14.46 13.77
C TYR A 74 -18.85 -13.27 14.40
N GLU A 75 -20.17 -13.22 14.30
CA GLU A 75 -20.97 -12.11 14.87
C GLU A 75 -20.90 -12.06 16.42
N GLU A 76 -20.46 -13.13 17.07
CA GLU A 76 -20.27 -13.20 18.53
C GLU A 76 -18.85 -13.73 18.87
N GLU A 77 -18.21 -13.19 19.94
CA GLU A 77 -16.89 -13.63 20.39
C GLU A 77 -16.95 -15.13 20.74
N PRO A 78 -16.21 -16.01 20.03
CA PRO A 78 -16.35 -17.44 20.23
C PRO A 78 -15.97 -17.79 21.68
N PRO A 79 -16.73 -18.66 22.37
CA PRO A 79 -16.42 -19.03 23.74
C PRO A 79 -15.00 -19.60 23.78
N ARG A 80 -14.14 -19.00 24.61
CA ARG A 80 -12.75 -19.42 24.80
C ARG A 80 -12.69 -20.93 25.03
N ALA A 81 -12.09 -21.67 24.10
CA ALA A 81 -11.82 -23.09 24.22
C ALA A 81 -10.77 -23.32 25.33
N GLY A 82 -11.17 -23.26 26.59
CA GLY A 82 -10.21 -23.34 27.69
C GLY A 82 -10.77 -23.09 29.08
N GLY A 83 -11.80 -23.84 29.49
CA GLY A 83 -12.10 -23.97 30.92
C GLY A 83 -13.53 -24.37 31.26
N GLY A 84 -13.79 -25.67 31.38
CA GLY A 84 -14.92 -26.16 32.18
C GLY A 84 -15.69 -27.34 31.60
N ASN A 85 -15.27 -28.55 31.99
CA ASN A 85 -16.04 -29.79 32.12
C ASN A 85 -16.76 -30.39 30.88
N PRO A 86 -16.53 -31.68 30.54
CA PRO A 86 -17.25 -32.35 29.46
C PRO A 86 -18.64 -32.79 29.94
N SER A 87 -19.64 -31.92 29.79
CA SER A 87 -21.05 -32.31 29.89
C SER A 87 -21.60 -32.51 28.48
N TRP A 88 -21.74 -33.77 28.09
CA TRP A 88 -22.55 -34.15 26.93
C TRP A 88 -24.01 -33.95 27.32
N SER A 89 -24.53 -32.77 27.07
CA SER A 89 -25.96 -32.49 27.11
C SER A 89 -26.29 -31.79 25.81
N ASP A 90 -27.23 -32.41 25.08
CA ASP A 90 -27.95 -31.90 23.93
C ASP A 90 -28.26 -30.40 24.10
N ASP A 91 -27.46 -29.55 23.48
CA ASP A 91 -27.82 -28.19 23.12
C ASP A 91 -27.48 -28.12 21.64
N GLU A 92 -28.53 -27.95 20.82
CA GLU A 92 -28.44 -27.71 19.39
C GLU A 92 -27.32 -26.69 19.16
N GLU A 93 -26.23 -27.11 18.52
CA GLU A 93 -25.16 -26.22 18.09
C GLU A 93 -25.79 -25.21 17.13
N GLU A 94 -26.33 -24.10 17.65
CA GLU A 94 -26.75 -22.95 16.86
C GLU A 94 -25.51 -22.56 16.06
N GLU A 95 -25.52 -22.88 14.77
CA GLU A 95 -24.46 -22.51 13.84
C GLU A 95 -24.32 -21.00 13.93
N ILE A 96 -23.31 -20.53 14.67
CA ILE A 96 -23.05 -19.09 14.82
C ILE A 96 -22.99 -18.53 13.40
N PRO A 97 -23.86 -17.57 13.03
CA PRO A 97 -23.83 -16.97 11.71
C PRO A 97 -22.41 -16.44 11.50
N SER A 98 -21.69 -17.09 10.60
CA SER A 98 -20.33 -16.71 10.24
C SER A 98 -20.37 -16.26 8.80
N GLU A 99 -19.90 -15.04 8.57
CA GLU A 99 -19.81 -14.46 7.25
C GLU A 99 -18.36 -14.58 6.78
N LEU A 100 -18.19 -15.09 5.56
CA LEU A 100 -16.90 -15.10 4.89
C LEU A 100 -16.72 -13.76 4.21
N VAL A 101 -15.94 -12.87 4.83
CA VAL A 101 -15.64 -11.55 4.29
C VAL A 101 -14.29 -11.60 3.57
N GLU A 102 -14.26 -11.15 2.32
CA GLU A 102 -13.03 -10.99 1.55
C GLU A 102 -12.37 -9.65 1.90
N PHE A 103 -11.07 -9.64 2.12
CA PHE A 103 -10.27 -8.45 2.39
C PHE A 103 -9.24 -8.23 1.29
N ALA A 104 -9.11 -6.99 0.82
CA ALA A 104 -7.99 -6.49 0.03
C ALA A 104 -6.84 -6.08 0.97
N CYS A 105 -5.74 -6.83 0.93
CA CYS A 105 -4.56 -6.57 1.75
C CYS A 105 -3.46 -5.87 0.95
N PHE A 106 -3.19 -4.60 1.25
CA PHE A 106 -2.07 -3.85 0.69
C PHE A 106 -0.85 -4.00 1.61
N LYS A 107 -0.13 -5.11 1.46
CA LYS A 107 1.00 -5.48 2.33
C LYS A 107 2.33 -5.35 1.60
N GLY A 108 3.20 -4.47 2.09
CA GLY A 108 4.56 -4.35 1.58
C GLY A 108 5.14 -2.94 1.66
N ASP A 109 6.21 -2.73 0.92
CA ASP A 109 6.88 -1.46 0.75
C ASP A 109 6.44 -0.75 -0.54
N ARG A 110 7.04 0.42 -0.82
CA ARG A 110 6.80 1.20 -2.04
C ARG A 110 6.84 0.34 -3.30
N GLU A 111 7.82 -0.55 -3.44
CA GLU A 111 8.03 -1.31 -4.69
C GLU A 111 7.06 -2.47 -4.85
N THR A 112 6.55 -2.99 -3.73
CA THR A 112 5.58 -4.07 -3.72
C THR A 112 4.16 -3.54 -3.91
N VAL A 113 3.81 -2.47 -3.21
CA VAL A 113 2.43 -1.95 -3.13
C VAL A 113 2.17 -0.91 -4.21
N LEU A 114 3.10 0.01 -4.46
CA LEU A 114 2.95 1.15 -5.39
C LEU A 114 3.96 1.05 -6.54
N GLN A 115 3.58 0.29 -7.56
CA GLN A 115 4.44 -0.04 -8.69
C GLN A 115 4.41 1.05 -9.77
N ASN A 116 5.41 1.03 -10.66
CA ASN A 116 5.62 1.99 -11.75
C ASN A 116 5.80 3.44 -11.28
N THR A 117 6.15 4.35 -12.19
CA THR A 117 6.62 5.71 -11.86
C THR A 117 5.71 6.84 -12.33
N ALA A 118 5.07 6.71 -13.50
CA ALA A 118 4.19 7.76 -14.00
C ALA A 118 2.97 7.88 -13.10
N VAL A 119 2.54 9.12 -12.78
CA VAL A 119 1.45 9.44 -11.85
C VAL A 119 1.53 8.74 -10.48
N ARG A 120 2.75 8.44 -10.01
CA ARG A 120 2.97 7.71 -8.74
C ARG A 120 2.47 8.46 -7.50
N TYR A 121 2.73 9.76 -7.40
CA TYR A 121 2.28 10.55 -6.26
C TYR A 121 0.74 10.67 -6.23
N PRO A 122 0.06 11.01 -7.35
CA PRO A 122 -1.39 10.91 -7.44
C PRO A 122 -1.93 9.54 -6.98
N MET A 123 -1.30 8.45 -7.42
CA MET A 123 -1.71 7.10 -7.00
C MET A 123 -1.45 6.80 -5.52
N PHE A 124 -0.47 7.48 -4.90
CA PHE A 124 -0.29 7.44 -3.45
C PHE A 124 -1.43 8.14 -2.72
N LEU A 125 -1.98 9.24 -3.23
CA LEU A 125 -3.14 9.91 -2.63
C LEU A 125 -4.35 8.97 -2.63
N VAL A 126 -4.57 8.24 -3.73
CA VAL A 126 -5.61 7.20 -3.79
C VAL A 126 -5.39 6.13 -2.71
N LEU A 127 -4.15 5.66 -2.53
CA LEU A 127 -3.83 4.71 -1.45
C LEU A 127 -4.03 5.31 -0.05
N LYS A 128 -3.83 6.63 0.12
CA LYS A 128 -4.10 7.34 1.36
C LYS A 128 -5.59 7.31 1.68
N GLU A 129 -6.46 7.59 0.72
CA GLU A 129 -7.92 7.51 0.89
C GLU A 129 -8.36 6.08 1.23
N LEU A 130 -7.83 5.07 0.51
CA LEU A 130 -8.09 3.67 0.84
C LEU A 130 -7.61 3.29 2.25
N ALA A 131 -6.56 3.93 2.76
CA ALA A 131 -6.09 3.70 4.12
C ALA A 131 -7.03 4.27 5.18
N LEU A 132 -7.76 5.35 4.88
CA LEU A 132 -8.78 5.91 5.76
C LEU A 132 -10.02 5.00 5.87
N LEU A 133 -10.31 4.25 4.80
CA LEU A 133 -11.38 3.25 4.79
C LEU A 133 -10.98 1.92 5.42
N SER A 134 -9.68 1.69 5.62
CA SER A 134 -9.20 0.40 6.13
C SER A 134 -9.61 0.16 7.58
N GLU A 135 -10.21 -1.00 7.86
CA GLU A 135 -10.53 -1.41 9.22
C GLU A 135 -9.28 -1.71 10.05
N LYS A 136 -8.25 -2.26 9.39
CA LYS A 136 -7.04 -2.76 10.05
C LYS A 136 -5.77 -2.40 9.30
N GLY A 137 -4.69 -2.25 10.05
CA GLY A 137 -3.35 -2.07 9.54
C GLY A 137 -2.86 -0.64 9.62
N THR A 138 -1.71 -0.40 9.01
CA THR A 138 -1.03 0.89 9.06
C THR A 138 -0.48 1.28 7.70
N LEU A 139 -0.65 2.54 7.32
CA LEU A 139 0.05 3.17 6.22
C LEU A 139 1.04 4.17 6.78
N THR A 140 2.30 4.05 6.38
CA THR A 140 3.33 5.05 6.67
C THR A 140 4.01 5.45 5.38
N ALA A 141 4.14 6.75 5.13
CA ALA A 141 4.82 7.25 3.95
C ALA A 141 5.55 8.57 4.23
N ILE A 142 6.60 8.79 3.44
CA ILE A 142 7.31 10.06 3.35
C ILE A 142 7.18 10.51 1.92
N THR A 143 6.53 11.65 1.73
CA THR A 143 6.27 12.25 0.41
C THR A 143 6.81 13.66 0.34
N GLU A 144 7.06 14.11 -0.88
CA GLU A 144 7.31 15.52 -1.19
C GLU A 144 6.24 16.00 -2.14
N HIS A 145 5.69 17.17 -1.85
CA HIS A 145 4.78 17.90 -2.72
C HIS A 145 5.06 19.40 -2.55
N ASP A 146 5.12 20.14 -3.66
CA ASP A 146 5.43 21.58 -3.66
C ASP A 146 6.68 21.96 -2.84
N ASP A 147 7.76 21.18 -2.97
CA ASP A 147 9.04 21.33 -2.25
C ASP A 147 8.92 21.21 -0.71
N GLU A 148 7.80 20.70 -0.20
CA GLU A 148 7.56 20.41 1.22
C GLU A 148 7.54 18.89 1.48
N LEU A 149 8.17 18.47 2.58
CA LEU A 149 8.22 17.07 2.99
C LEU A 149 7.10 16.75 3.98
N ASP A 150 6.27 15.78 3.63
CA ASP A 150 5.15 15.32 4.44
C ASP A 150 5.36 13.90 4.98
N ALA A 151 5.04 13.73 6.26
CA ALA A 151 4.95 12.43 6.91
C ALA A 151 3.49 12.00 7.04
N THR A 152 3.09 11.00 6.27
CA THR A 152 1.78 10.38 6.42
C THR A 152 1.88 9.17 7.34
N ARG A 153 1.02 9.13 8.35
CA ARG A 153 0.80 7.93 9.18
C ARG A 153 -0.70 7.76 9.43
N ILE A 154 -1.25 6.67 8.92
CA ILE A 154 -2.63 6.26 9.13
C ILE A 154 -2.61 4.91 9.86
N VAL A 155 -3.39 4.80 10.91
CA VAL A 155 -3.50 3.60 11.75
C VAL A 155 -4.98 3.28 11.90
N GLU A 156 -5.42 2.13 11.40
CA GLU A 156 -6.80 1.64 11.54
C GLU A 156 -7.82 2.70 11.08
N GLY A 157 -7.63 3.26 9.88
CA GLY A 157 -8.51 4.29 9.32
C GLY A 157 -8.27 5.71 9.85
N GLU A 158 -7.47 5.89 10.91
CA GLU A 158 -7.28 7.20 11.53
C GLU A 158 -5.93 7.85 11.20
N GLU A 159 -5.95 9.12 10.80
CA GLU A 159 -4.74 9.93 10.67
C GLU A 159 -4.07 10.16 12.04
N ARG A 160 -2.78 9.86 12.12
CA ARG A 160 -1.97 10.05 13.32
C ARG A 160 -0.77 10.92 13.01
N SER A 161 -0.40 11.79 13.95
CA SER A 161 0.78 12.63 13.79
C SER A 161 2.04 11.78 13.62
N ALA A 162 2.88 12.17 12.67
CA ALA A 162 4.20 11.59 12.43
C ALA A 162 5.25 12.71 12.35
N THR A 163 6.50 12.36 12.59
CA THR A 163 7.62 13.29 12.54
C THR A 163 8.71 12.71 11.67
N VAL A 164 9.21 13.49 10.71
CA VAL A 164 10.39 13.13 9.92
C VAL A 164 11.62 13.67 10.62
N GLU A 165 12.55 12.78 10.96
CA GLU A 165 13.91 13.16 11.34
C GLU A 165 14.84 12.85 10.17
N VAL A 166 15.39 13.90 9.56
CA VAL A 166 16.41 13.76 8.52
C VAL A 166 17.77 13.68 9.19
N VAL A 167 18.34 12.48 9.21
CA VAL A 167 19.69 12.26 9.73
C VAL A 167 20.68 12.16 8.56
N GLU A 168 21.67 13.04 8.52
CA GLU A 168 22.85 12.85 7.70
C GLU A 168 23.68 11.75 8.36
N ASN A 169 23.61 10.53 7.82
CA ASN A 169 24.54 9.51 8.22
C ASN A 169 25.91 9.91 7.63
N PRO A 170 26.96 10.17 8.44
CA PRO A 170 28.27 10.42 7.87
C PRO A 170 28.65 9.14 7.13
N GLN A 171 28.61 9.18 5.80
CA GLN A 171 29.26 8.14 5.01
C GLN A 171 30.67 8.04 5.59
N LYS A 172 31.02 6.87 6.13
CA LYS A 172 32.43 6.49 6.31
C LYS A 172 33.12 6.89 5.02
N GLY A 173 34.04 7.85 5.12
CA GLY A 173 34.54 8.57 3.97
C GLY A 173 34.89 7.63 2.82
N SER A 174 34.32 7.89 1.64
CA SER A 174 34.94 7.51 0.38
C SER A 174 36.11 8.47 0.11
N GLY A 175 37.02 8.57 1.08
CA GLY A 175 38.32 9.19 0.93
C GLY A 175 39.30 8.09 0.54
N GLY A 176 39.55 7.96 -0.76
CA GLY A 176 40.74 7.35 -1.36
C GLY A 176 40.94 5.85 -1.16
N THR A 177 40.53 5.03 -2.16
CA THR A 177 41.33 3.96 -2.81
C THR A 177 40.48 3.42 -3.98
N GLY A 178 40.07 4.29 -4.90
CA GLY A 178 39.52 3.86 -6.19
C GLY A 178 40.69 3.76 -7.17
N VAL A 179 40.89 2.60 -7.79
CA VAL A 179 41.89 2.45 -8.85
C VAL A 179 41.50 3.36 -10.02
N ASP A 180 42.39 4.28 -10.37
CA ASP A 180 42.21 5.20 -11.49
C ASP A 180 42.43 4.44 -12.81
N TRP A 181 41.34 3.88 -13.34
CA TRP A 181 41.36 3.06 -14.55
C TRP A 181 41.71 3.85 -15.83
N ARG A 182 41.81 5.19 -15.73
CA ARG A 182 42.26 6.05 -16.82
C ARG A 182 43.78 6.13 -16.95
N ASP A 183 44.52 5.74 -15.93
CA ASP A 183 46.00 5.79 -15.87
C ASP A 183 46.58 4.35 -15.93
N ASN A 184 46.09 3.56 -16.89
CA ASN A 184 46.47 2.16 -17.03
C ASN A 184 47.66 2.02 -17.99
N GLU A 185 48.86 1.75 -17.46
CA GLU A 185 50.13 1.53 -18.19
C GLU A 185 50.09 0.31 -19.16
N PHE A 186 48.96 -0.39 -19.25
CA PHE A 186 48.74 -1.53 -20.16
C PHE A 186 47.78 -1.20 -21.32
N ILE A 187 47.28 0.03 -21.43
CA ILE A 187 46.44 0.50 -22.54
C ILE A 187 47.22 1.60 -23.26
N ASP A 188 48.01 1.21 -24.26
CA ASP A 188 48.50 2.14 -25.27
C ASP A 188 47.44 2.33 -26.37
N GLU A 189 47.41 3.52 -26.99
CA GLU A 189 46.46 3.96 -28.04
C GLU A 189 46.53 3.12 -29.34
#